data_AF-A0A2D6TVG0-F1
#
_entry.id   AF-A0A2D6TVG0-F1
#
_cell.length_a   1.000
_cell.length_b   1.000
_cell.length_c   1.000
_cell.angle_alpha   90.00
_cell.angle_beta   90.00
_cell.angle_gamma   90.00
#
_symmetry.space_group_name_H-M   'P 1'
#
loop_
_entity.id
_entity.type
_entity.pdbx_description
1 polymer ?
#
loop_
_entity_poly.entity_id
_entity_poly.type
_entity_poly.pdbx_seq_one_letter_code
_entity_poly.pdbx_strand_id
1 'polypeptide(L)'
;MPKFTKLQKVFTAAAVAMTVAAGTAYNAITDFQGTGINKAPIKVAIDSDGIHFLKLPRQLDIAVKANDLKKAEELLIAGANPNLTTHFSGPALNDSTEWGAHLDMMKLLVKYKADVNTPNNAGTLPLTKVIWANGFQGSDEAFEYLLGQGADPDLIIPIDNQNMSPRDWVEHKKADNLQKILERYDQQKALATQRKQVFKYTT
;
A
#
# COMPACT_ATOMS: atom_id res chain seq x y z
N MET A 1 17.76 35.48 -25.46
CA MET A 1 17.44 34.15 -24.89
C MET A 1 16.95 34.33 -23.45
N PRO A 2 15.68 34.05 -23.13
CA PRO A 2 15.15 34.30 -21.79
C PRO A 2 15.26 33.09 -20.86
N LYS A 3 15.98 33.29 -19.74
CA LYS A 3 15.50 33.14 -18.35
C LYS A 3 14.99 31.77 -17.86
N PHE A 4 15.91 30.92 -17.40
CA PHE A 4 15.69 29.81 -16.44
C PHE A 4 15.44 30.31 -14.98
N THR A 5 14.49 31.21 -14.73
CA THR A 5 14.39 31.94 -13.44
C THR A 5 13.32 31.47 -12.45
N LYS A 6 12.73 30.26 -12.59
CA LYS A 6 11.66 29.80 -11.66
C LYS A 6 11.91 28.51 -10.87
N LEU A 7 12.85 27.64 -11.24
CA LEU A 7 13.07 26.40 -10.47
C LEU A 7 14.16 26.49 -9.38
N GLN A 8 15.16 27.37 -9.51
CA GLN A 8 16.23 27.50 -8.51
C GLN A 8 15.86 28.35 -7.27
N LYS A 9 14.67 28.96 -7.23
CA LYS A 9 14.23 29.82 -6.11
C LYS A 9 13.36 29.12 -5.06
N VAL A 10 13.05 27.84 -5.24
CA VAL A 10 12.19 27.08 -4.30
C VAL A 10 13.01 26.28 -3.28
N PHE A 11 14.35 26.22 -3.42
CA PHE A 11 15.17 25.27 -2.68
C PHE A 11 16.30 25.84 -1.80
N THR A 12 16.41 27.15 -1.57
CA THR A 12 17.57 27.67 -0.83
C THR A 12 17.22 28.64 0.31
N ALA A 13 17.38 28.11 1.54
CA ALA A 13 18.17 28.71 2.61
C ALA A 13 17.52 29.53 3.76
N ALA A 14 16.26 29.98 3.73
CA ALA A 14 15.81 30.92 4.79
C ALA A 14 15.04 30.30 5.98
N ALA A 15 14.27 29.22 5.81
CA ALA A 15 13.40 28.71 6.89
C ALA A 15 14.03 27.57 7.72
N VAL A 16 15.07 26.91 7.22
CA VAL A 16 15.71 25.76 7.88
C VAL A 16 16.84 26.19 8.83
N ALA A 17 17.29 27.45 8.76
CA ALA A 17 18.47 27.93 9.46
C ALA A 17 18.23 28.55 10.86
N MET A 18 16.99 28.71 11.35
CA MET A 18 16.72 29.48 12.58
C MET A 18 16.41 28.70 13.86
N THR A 19 16.50 27.37 13.88
CA THR A 19 16.37 26.59 15.13
C THR A 19 17.57 25.70 15.42
N VAL A 20 18.74 26.04 14.88
CA VAL A 20 20.03 25.46 15.31
C VAL A 20 20.69 26.46 16.28
N ALA A 21 20.10 26.62 17.45
CA ALA A 21 20.73 27.32 18.57
C ALA A 21 20.60 26.46 19.84
N ALA A 22 21.74 25.89 20.23
CA ALA A 22 22.08 25.36 21.55
C ALA A 22 21.13 24.32 22.19
N GLY A 23 21.48 23.05 22.05
CA GLY A 23 21.55 22.16 23.22
C GLY A 23 20.26 21.49 23.73
N THR A 24 19.14 21.50 23.02
CA THR A 24 17.94 20.76 23.45
C THR A 24 17.34 19.91 22.34
N ALA A 25 17.26 18.60 22.61
CA ALA A 25 16.00 17.85 22.53
C ALA A 25 14.99 18.19 21.39
N TYR A 26 14.79 17.18 20.52
CA TYR A 26 13.51 16.73 19.96
C TYR A 26 12.80 17.51 18.81
N ASN A 27 12.26 16.71 17.87
CA ASN A 27 11.03 16.93 17.11
C ASN A 27 10.90 18.22 16.28
N ALA A 28 11.74 18.43 15.28
CA ALA A 28 11.34 19.27 14.15
C ALA A 28 10.36 18.48 13.25
N ILE A 29 9.08 18.44 13.65
CA ILE A 29 7.99 17.99 12.78
C ILE A 29 7.80 19.11 11.75
N THR A 30 8.41 18.98 10.58
CA THR A 30 8.14 19.89 9.46
C THR A 30 7.13 19.24 8.53
N ASP A 31 5.97 19.86 8.39
CA ASP A 31 4.92 19.45 7.45
C ASP A 31 5.42 19.61 6.00
N PHE A 32 6.12 18.60 5.48
CA PHE A 32 6.44 18.55 4.07
C PHE A 32 5.16 18.19 3.30
N GLN A 33 4.45 19.21 2.82
CA GLN A 33 3.37 19.04 1.86
C GLN A 33 4.00 18.62 0.52
N GLY A 34 4.22 17.32 0.33
CA GLY A 34 4.51 16.77 -0.98
C GLY A 34 3.39 17.18 -1.94
N THR A 35 3.72 17.60 -3.16
CA THR A 35 2.76 18.10 -4.16
C THR A 35 1.92 16.98 -4.80
N GLY A 36 1.44 16.00 -4.01
CA GLY A 36 0.67 14.85 -4.44
C GLY A 36 -0.25 14.30 -3.33
N ILE A 37 -1.04 13.30 -3.71
CA ILE A 37 -2.20 12.63 -3.05
C ILE A 37 -2.19 12.35 -1.52
N ASN A 38 -1.18 12.71 -0.74
CA ASN A 38 -1.14 12.50 0.72
C ASN A 38 -0.75 13.77 1.49
N LYS A 39 -1.69 14.25 2.32
CA LYS A 39 -1.54 15.44 3.19
C LYS A 39 -1.04 15.12 4.61
N ALA A 40 -0.56 13.90 4.87
CA ALA A 40 -0.09 13.51 6.20
C ALA A 40 1.37 13.97 6.44
N PRO A 41 1.69 14.55 7.61
CA PRO A 41 3.06 14.97 7.93
C PRO A 41 4.03 13.79 7.88
N ILE A 42 5.08 13.89 7.07
CA ILE A 42 6.22 12.97 7.15
C ILE A 42 7.10 13.44 8.32
N LYS A 43 7.15 12.69 9.42
CA LYS A 43 7.99 13.01 10.59
C LYS A 43 9.49 12.80 10.30
N VAL A 44 10.21 13.69 9.64
CA VAL A 44 11.65 13.43 9.37
C VAL A 44 12.48 13.44 10.66
N ALA A 45 13.42 12.49 10.82
CA ALA A 45 14.43 12.51 11.88
C ALA A 45 15.78 12.94 11.28
N ILE A 46 16.44 13.92 11.89
CA ILE A 46 17.75 14.44 11.47
C ILE A 46 18.72 14.18 12.62
N ASP A 47 19.83 13.48 12.35
CA ASP A 47 20.94 13.30 13.28
C ASP A 47 22.28 13.66 12.63
N SER A 48 23.40 13.33 13.28
CA SER A 48 24.76 13.65 12.81
C SER A 48 25.13 13.02 11.47
N ASP A 49 24.40 12.00 11.03
CA ASP A 49 24.75 11.17 9.88
C ASP A 49 23.89 11.50 8.64
N GLY A 50 22.86 12.37 8.79
CA GLY A 50 22.12 12.95 7.66
C GLY A 50 20.59 13.01 7.86
N ILE A 51 19.87 13.20 6.74
CA ILE A 51 18.40 13.17 6.70
C ILE A 51 17.95 11.70 6.71
N HIS A 52 17.43 11.22 7.84
CA HIS A 52 16.85 9.90 7.94
C HIS A 52 15.34 9.98 7.76
N PHE A 53 14.87 9.53 6.59
CA PHE A 53 13.46 9.24 6.35
C PHE A 53 13.04 8.08 7.27
N LEU A 54 12.64 8.43 8.49
CA LEU A 54 11.99 7.62 9.52
C LEU A 54 12.29 6.12 9.51
N LYS A 55 12.86 5.62 10.58
CA LYS A 55 13.03 4.19 10.86
C LYS A 55 11.74 3.36 10.69
N LEU A 56 10.56 3.97 10.81
CA LEU A 56 9.25 3.30 10.93
C LEU A 56 8.75 2.55 9.68
N PRO A 57 8.78 3.09 8.44
CA PRO A 57 8.32 2.34 7.26
C PRO A 57 9.21 1.12 7.01
N ARG A 58 10.54 1.30 7.08
CA ARG A 58 11.49 0.17 6.98
C ARG A 58 11.31 -0.86 8.10
N GLN A 59 11.01 -0.43 9.32
CA GLN A 59 10.71 -1.35 10.42
C GLN A 59 9.41 -2.09 10.21
N LEU A 60 8.39 -1.44 9.63
CA LEU A 60 7.11 -2.07 9.31
C LEU A 60 7.32 -3.14 8.24
N ASP A 61 8.07 -2.84 7.17
CA ASP A 61 8.36 -3.81 6.11
C ASP A 61 9.09 -5.06 6.68
N ILE A 62 10.06 -4.86 7.56
CA ILE A 62 10.78 -5.96 8.23
C ILE A 62 9.82 -6.78 9.10
N ALA A 63 8.98 -6.13 9.90
CA ALA A 63 7.99 -6.81 10.73
C ALA A 63 6.98 -7.60 9.90
N VAL A 64 6.53 -7.03 8.77
CA VAL A 64 5.60 -7.67 7.85
C VAL A 64 6.22 -8.89 7.17
N LYS A 65 7.45 -8.78 6.65
CA LYS A 65 8.18 -9.90 6.04
C LYS A 65 8.50 -11.02 7.03
N ALA A 66 8.74 -10.66 8.29
CA ALA A 66 8.92 -11.63 9.37
C ALA A 66 7.59 -12.21 9.90
N ASN A 67 6.45 -11.74 9.40
CA ASN A 67 5.12 -12.03 9.91
C ASN A 67 4.96 -11.77 11.42
N ASP A 68 5.67 -10.76 11.95
CA ASP A 68 5.58 -10.33 13.34
C ASP A 68 4.38 -9.39 13.53
N LEU A 69 3.20 -9.99 13.73
CA LEU A 69 1.93 -9.27 13.91
C LEU A 69 2.00 -8.24 15.04
N LYS A 70 2.63 -8.60 16.16
CA LYS A 70 2.73 -7.73 17.33
C LYS A 70 3.57 -6.51 17.00
N LYS A 71 4.75 -6.71 16.38
CA LYS A 71 5.63 -5.60 16.02
C LYS A 71 5.01 -4.72 14.94
N ALA A 72 4.36 -5.32 13.95
CA ALA A 72 3.63 -4.58 12.93
C ALA A 72 2.53 -3.71 13.55
N GLU A 73 1.74 -4.25 14.49
CA GLU A 73 0.69 -3.47 15.17
C GLU A 73 1.27 -2.33 16.02
N GLU A 74 2.35 -2.57 16.78
CA GLU A 74 3.05 -1.52 17.53
C GLU A 74 3.51 -0.37 16.62
N LEU A 75 4.06 -0.69 15.45
CA LEU A 75 4.56 0.29 14.49
C LEU A 75 3.41 1.07 13.83
N LEU A 76 2.32 0.39 13.48
CA LEU A 76 1.12 1.01 12.91
C LEU A 76 0.45 1.96 13.93
N ILE A 77 0.37 1.57 15.21
CA ILE A 77 -0.09 2.44 16.31
C ILE A 77 0.83 3.65 16.46
N ALA A 78 2.14 3.47 16.31
CA ALA A 78 3.11 4.57 16.35
C ALA A 78 3.06 5.51 15.14
N GLY A 79 2.20 5.23 14.16
CA GLY A 79 1.98 6.06 12.97
C GLY A 79 2.80 5.65 11.75
N ALA A 80 3.30 4.42 11.68
CA ALA A 80 3.83 3.87 10.44
C ALA A 80 2.72 3.84 9.38
N ASN A 81 3.00 4.37 8.19
CA ASN A 81 2.05 4.39 7.09
C ASN A 81 2.23 3.12 6.23
N PRO A 82 1.21 2.23 6.15
CA PRO A 82 1.32 0.95 5.43
C PRO A 82 1.35 1.10 3.90
N ASN A 83 1.07 2.29 3.36
CA ASN A 83 1.04 2.59 1.93
C ASN A 83 2.33 3.23 1.42
N LEU A 84 3.32 3.46 2.29
CA LEU A 84 4.60 4.01 1.86
C LEU A 84 5.34 2.98 1.01
N THR A 85 5.72 3.40 -0.18
CA THR A 85 6.70 2.69 -1.00
C THR A 85 8.05 3.34 -0.83
N THR A 86 9.10 2.53 -0.68
CA THR A 86 10.49 3.00 -0.67
C THR A 86 11.19 2.50 -1.91
N HIS A 87 12.38 2.99 -2.23
CA HIS A 87 13.16 2.44 -3.35
C HIS A 87 13.46 0.93 -3.20
N PHE A 88 13.38 0.38 -1.99
CA PHE A 88 13.72 -1.01 -1.68
C PHE A 88 12.51 -1.89 -1.33
N SER A 89 11.32 -1.30 -1.13
CA SER A 89 10.11 -2.01 -0.70
C SER A 89 8.85 -1.45 -1.35
N GLY A 90 7.92 -2.35 -1.67
CA GLY A 90 6.56 -1.98 -2.06
C GLY A 90 5.70 -1.62 -0.84
N PRO A 91 4.39 -1.41 -1.03
CA PRO A 91 3.46 -1.27 0.08
C PRO A 91 3.53 -2.49 0.99
N ALA A 92 3.36 -2.28 2.30
CA ALA A 92 3.41 -3.35 3.30
C ALA A 92 2.45 -4.50 2.95
N LEU A 93 1.30 -4.19 2.33
CA LEU A 93 0.34 -5.21 1.93
C LEU A 93 0.89 -6.19 0.88
N ASN A 94 1.74 -5.74 -0.05
CA ASN A 94 2.41 -6.62 -1.00
C ASN A 94 3.40 -7.56 -0.31
N ASP A 95 4.17 -7.07 0.65
CA ASP A 95 5.20 -7.86 1.34
C ASP A 95 4.57 -8.94 2.24
N SER A 96 3.33 -8.75 2.70
CA SER A 96 2.58 -9.73 3.52
C SER A 96 2.19 -11.04 2.80
N THR A 97 2.47 -11.12 1.49
CA THR A 97 2.03 -12.23 0.62
C THR A 97 3.15 -13.21 0.22
N GLU A 98 4.42 -12.97 0.60
CA GLU A 98 5.57 -13.70 0.03
C GLU A 98 5.71 -15.18 0.47
N TRP A 99 5.06 -15.65 1.54
CA TRP A 99 5.33 -16.99 2.11
C TRP A 99 4.09 -17.72 2.67
N GLY A 100 2.98 -17.71 1.94
CA GLY A 100 1.75 -18.39 2.36
C GLY A 100 0.68 -17.45 2.89
N ALA A 101 0.52 -16.31 2.19
CA ALA A 101 -0.62 -15.42 2.30
C ALA A 101 -1.05 -15.17 3.76
N HIS A 102 -0.22 -14.43 4.51
CA HIS A 102 -0.42 -14.16 5.94
C HIS A 102 -1.69 -13.34 6.18
N LEU A 103 -2.84 -14.01 6.17
CA LEU A 103 -4.15 -13.38 6.18
C LEU A 103 -4.35 -12.44 7.36
N ASP A 104 -3.84 -12.81 8.54
CA ASP A 104 -3.94 -11.96 9.73
C ASP A 104 -3.09 -10.70 9.62
N MET A 105 -1.94 -10.76 8.96
CA MET A 105 -1.11 -9.59 8.67
C MET A 105 -1.80 -8.68 7.65
N MET A 106 -2.42 -9.26 6.62
CA MET A 106 -3.21 -8.51 5.64
C MET A 106 -4.40 -7.81 6.31
N LYS A 107 -5.14 -8.51 7.16
CA LYS A 107 -6.25 -7.94 7.95
C LYS A 107 -5.78 -6.80 8.84
N LEU A 108 -4.64 -6.96 9.50
CA LEU A 108 -4.04 -5.91 10.32
C LEU A 108 -3.70 -4.67 9.47
N LEU A 109 -3.01 -4.85 8.35
CA LEU A 109 -2.63 -3.74 7.47
C LEU A 109 -3.87 -3.01 6.92
N VAL A 110 -4.89 -3.74 6.46
CA VAL A 110 -6.15 -3.15 5.98
C VAL A 110 -6.91 -2.43 7.10
N LYS A 111 -6.91 -2.97 8.33
CA LYS A 111 -7.46 -2.28 9.53
C LYS A 111 -6.82 -0.90 9.71
N TYR A 112 -5.52 -0.78 9.45
CA TYR A 112 -4.77 0.48 9.46
C TYR A 112 -4.72 1.20 8.10
N LYS A 113 -5.72 0.98 7.24
CA LYS A 113 -5.95 1.70 5.97
C LYS A 113 -4.88 1.45 4.90
N ALA A 114 -4.29 0.25 4.89
CA ALA A 114 -3.56 -0.20 3.71
C ALA A 114 -4.49 -0.22 2.49
N ASP A 115 -4.02 0.35 1.38
CA ASP A 115 -4.72 0.34 0.10
C ASP A 115 -4.49 -1.00 -0.60
N VAL A 116 -5.59 -1.68 -0.90
CA VAL A 116 -5.62 -3.00 -1.54
C VAL A 116 -5.31 -2.95 -3.04
N ASN A 117 -5.30 -1.76 -3.63
CA ASN A 117 -5.06 -1.53 -5.06
C ASN A 117 -3.74 -0.78 -5.35
N THR A 118 -2.93 -0.48 -4.34
CA THR A 118 -1.62 0.15 -4.58
C THR A 118 -0.61 -0.90 -5.07
N PRO A 119 -0.02 -0.75 -6.27
CA PRO A 119 1.01 -1.67 -6.74
C PRO A 119 2.35 -1.42 -6.05
N ASN A 120 3.19 -2.46 -5.98
CA ASN A 120 4.60 -2.28 -5.61
C ASN A 120 5.42 -1.62 -6.73
N ASN A 121 6.70 -1.37 -6.48
CA ASN A 121 7.60 -0.75 -7.46
C ASN A 121 7.80 -1.56 -8.76
N ALA A 122 7.43 -2.85 -8.76
CA ALA A 122 7.43 -3.71 -9.93
C ALA A 122 6.05 -3.75 -10.65
N GLY A 123 5.12 -2.87 -10.27
CA GLY A 123 3.77 -2.84 -10.85
C GLY A 123 2.87 -3.98 -10.36
N THR A 124 3.28 -4.75 -9.35
CA THR A 124 2.48 -5.88 -8.88
C THR A 124 1.44 -5.42 -7.87
N LEU A 125 0.16 -5.70 -8.13
CA LEU A 125 -0.92 -5.49 -7.17
C LEU A 125 -0.89 -6.55 -6.04
N PRO A 126 -1.40 -6.23 -4.84
CA PRO A 126 -1.57 -7.22 -3.77
C PRO A 126 -2.34 -8.46 -4.23
N LEU A 127 -3.41 -8.27 -5.00
CA LEU A 127 -4.22 -9.37 -5.55
C LEU A 127 -3.40 -10.25 -6.52
N THR A 128 -2.56 -9.63 -7.37
CA THR A 128 -1.65 -10.35 -8.28
C THR A 128 -0.60 -11.18 -7.53
N LYS A 129 -0.07 -10.66 -6.42
CA LYS A 129 0.86 -11.44 -5.59
C LYS A 129 0.21 -12.69 -5.01
N VAL A 130 -1.03 -12.60 -4.53
CA VAL A 130 -1.77 -13.77 -4.03
C VAL A 130 -1.98 -14.82 -5.14
N ILE A 131 -2.25 -14.38 -6.37
CA ILE A 131 -2.34 -15.29 -7.53
C ILE A 131 -1.00 -16.00 -7.81
N TRP A 132 0.13 -15.30 -7.65
CA TRP A 132 1.46 -15.92 -7.80
C TRP A 132 1.79 -16.91 -6.68
N ALA A 133 1.22 -16.70 -5.49
CA ALA A 133 1.28 -17.60 -4.36
C ALA A 133 0.15 -18.65 -4.36
N ASN A 134 -0.57 -18.84 -5.47
CA ASN A 134 -1.63 -19.85 -5.54
C ASN A 134 -1.08 -21.25 -5.26
N GLY A 135 -1.79 -22.03 -4.44
CA GLY A 135 -1.37 -23.37 -4.00
C GLY A 135 -0.62 -23.40 -2.67
N PHE A 136 -0.23 -22.24 -2.13
CA PHE A 136 0.17 -22.15 -0.72
C PHE A 136 -1.07 -22.05 0.19
N GLN A 137 -0.93 -22.53 1.43
CA GLN A 137 -1.99 -22.44 2.43
C GLN A 137 -2.41 -20.96 2.62
N GLY A 138 -3.71 -20.70 2.71
CA GLY A 138 -4.26 -19.37 2.94
C GLY A 138 -4.43 -18.50 1.70
N SER A 139 -3.99 -18.96 0.51
CA SER A 139 -4.07 -18.16 -0.73
C SER A 139 -5.51 -17.89 -1.18
N ASP A 140 -6.41 -18.88 -1.08
CA ASP A 140 -7.83 -18.73 -1.41
C ASP A 140 -8.51 -17.72 -0.47
N GLU A 141 -8.27 -17.84 0.83
CA GLU A 141 -8.86 -16.98 1.85
C GLU A 141 -8.32 -15.55 1.76
N ALA A 142 -7.04 -15.38 1.45
CA ALA A 142 -6.45 -14.06 1.21
C ALA A 142 -7.00 -13.42 -0.06
N PHE A 143 -7.18 -14.20 -1.12
CA PHE A 143 -7.77 -13.71 -2.38
C PHE A 143 -9.21 -13.25 -2.17
N GLU A 144 -10.03 -14.10 -1.52
CA GLU A 144 -11.42 -13.77 -1.18
C GLU A 144 -11.50 -12.57 -0.22
N TYR A 145 -10.61 -12.49 0.76
CA TYR A 145 -10.53 -11.36 1.68
C TYR A 145 -10.24 -10.04 0.94
N LEU A 146 -9.20 -9.99 0.11
CA LEU A 146 -8.85 -8.78 -0.64
C LEU A 146 -9.98 -8.30 -1.55
N LEU A 147 -10.64 -9.21 -2.27
CA LEU A 147 -11.83 -8.89 -3.07
C LEU A 147 -12.94 -8.29 -2.20
N GLY A 148 -13.19 -8.87 -1.02
CA GLY A 148 -14.14 -8.36 -0.04
C GLY A 148 -13.77 -6.97 0.52
N GLN A 149 -12.49 -6.60 0.52
CA GLN A 149 -12.00 -5.27 0.91
C GLN A 149 -11.98 -4.26 -0.25
N GLY A 150 -12.43 -4.65 -1.45
CA GLY A 150 -12.49 -3.76 -2.62
C GLY A 150 -11.25 -3.79 -3.50
N ALA A 151 -10.45 -4.86 -3.45
CA ALA A 151 -9.44 -5.10 -4.47
C ALA A 151 -10.14 -5.24 -5.83
N ASP A 152 -9.62 -4.55 -6.84
CA ASP A 152 -10.18 -4.54 -8.18
C ASP A 152 -9.54 -5.66 -9.03
N PRO A 153 -10.29 -6.73 -9.35
CA PRO A 153 -9.77 -7.83 -10.16
C PRO A 153 -9.50 -7.43 -11.62
N ASP A 154 -10.05 -6.30 -12.08
CA ASP A 154 -9.99 -5.86 -13.46
C ASP A 154 -8.99 -4.69 -13.65
N LEU A 155 -8.29 -4.30 -12.57
CA LEU A 155 -7.29 -3.23 -12.61
C LEU A 155 -6.04 -3.66 -13.37
N ILE A 156 -5.84 -3.07 -14.55
CA ILE A 156 -4.69 -3.34 -15.40
C ILE A 156 -3.52 -2.46 -14.96
N ILE A 157 -2.42 -3.11 -14.55
CA ILE A 157 -1.13 -2.46 -14.32
C ILE A 157 -0.12 -3.01 -15.32
N PRO A 158 0.67 -2.16 -16.02
CA PRO A 158 1.75 -2.64 -16.88
C PRO A 158 2.83 -3.35 -16.05
N ILE A 159 3.05 -4.64 -16.31
CA ILE A 159 4.14 -5.43 -15.72
C ILE A 159 4.89 -6.10 -16.87
N ASP A 160 6.19 -5.85 -17.01
CA ASP A 160 7.06 -6.54 -18.00
C ASP A 160 6.48 -6.65 -19.43
N ASN A 161 5.87 -5.55 -19.92
CA ASN A 161 5.21 -5.46 -21.23
C ASN A 161 3.93 -6.30 -21.40
N GLN A 162 3.39 -6.87 -20.33
CA GLN A 162 2.08 -7.50 -20.30
C GLN A 162 1.09 -6.58 -19.58
N ASN A 163 0.04 -6.14 -20.30
CA ASN A 163 -1.04 -5.32 -19.76
C ASN A 163 -2.15 -6.25 -19.25
N MET A 164 -1.88 -6.97 -18.16
CA MET A 164 -2.81 -7.94 -17.57
C MET A 164 -3.41 -7.43 -16.27
N SER A 165 -4.71 -7.64 -16.11
CA SER A 165 -5.41 -7.50 -14.82
C SER A 165 -5.20 -8.74 -13.94
N PRO A 166 -5.46 -8.66 -12.62
CA PRO A 166 -5.52 -9.85 -11.77
C PRO A 166 -6.42 -10.95 -12.31
N ARG A 167 -7.57 -10.62 -12.89
CA ARG A 167 -8.48 -11.59 -13.54
C ARG A 167 -7.79 -12.31 -14.71
N ASP A 168 -7.12 -11.57 -15.59
CA ASP A 168 -6.37 -12.16 -16.69
C ASP A 168 -5.27 -13.11 -16.19
N TRP A 169 -4.62 -12.78 -15.07
CA TRP A 169 -3.61 -13.64 -14.45
C TRP A 169 -4.18 -14.96 -13.91
N VAL A 170 -5.40 -14.94 -13.36
CA VAL A 170 -6.11 -16.16 -12.92
C VAL A 170 -6.35 -17.08 -14.11
N GLU A 171 -6.83 -16.54 -15.23
CA GLU A 171 -7.09 -17.29 -16.46
C GLU A 171 -5.80 -17.84 -17.07
N HIS A 172 -4.76 -16.99 -17.20
CA HIS A 172 -3.47 -17.37 -17.77
C HIS A 172 -2.79 -18.50 -16.98
N LYS A 173 -2.87 -18.47 -15.64
CA LYS A 173 -2.35 -19.52 -14.78
C LYS A 173 -3.26 -20.75 -14.66
N LYS A 174 -4.47 -20.71 -15.23
CA LYS A 174 -5.49 -21.77 -15.11
C LYS A 174 -5.79 -22.10 -13.64
N ALA A 175 -5.95 -21.06 -12.82
CA ALA A 175 -6.21 -21.19 -11.39
C ALA A 175 -7.71 -21.42 -11.11
N ASP A 176 -8.20 -22.64 -11.33
CA ASP A 176 -9.62 -23.00 -11.22
C ASP A 176 -10.26 -22.65 -9.87
N ASN A 177 -9.49 -22.74 -8.78
CA ASN A 177 -9.93 -22.35 -7.44
C ASN A 177 -10.21 -20.84 -7.35
N LEU A 178 -9.28 -20.01 -7.84
CA LEU A 178 -9.42 -18.56 -7.85
C LEU A 178 -10.48 -18.09 -8.84
N GLN A 179 -10.62 -18.78 -9.99
CA GLN A 179 -11.68 -18.54 -10.96
C GLN A 179 -13.06 -18.70 -10.32
N LYS A 180 -13.28 -19.78 -9.57
CA LYS A 180 -14.53 -19.98 -8.82
C LYS A 180 -14.78 -18.90 -7.77
N ILE A 181 -13.73 -18.33 -7.16
CA ILE A 181 -13.88 -17.20 -6.23
C ILE A 181 -14.36 -15.95 -6.99
N LEU A 182 -13.76 -15.64 -8.14
CA LEU A 182 -14.16 -14.51 -8.99
C LEU A 182 -15.62 -14.63 -9.46
N GLU A 183 -16.05 -15.81 -9.89
CA GLU A 183 -17.44 -16.07 -10.28
C GLU A 183 -18.43 -15.79 -9.14
N ARG A 184 -18.12 -16.26 -7.92
CA ARG A 184 -18.93 -15.97 -6.73
C ARG A 184 -18.95 -14.48 -6.41
N TYR A 185 -17.81 -13.81 -6.52
CA TYR A 185 -17.68 -12.37 -6.30
C TYR A 185 -18.56 -11.57 -7.27
N ASP A 186 -18.54 -11.89 -8.56
CA ASP A 186 -19.33 -11.22 -9.59
C ASP A 186 -20.84 -11.39 -9.34
N GLN A 187 -21.27 -12.60 -8.97
CA GLN A 187 -22.67 -12.88 -8.62
C GLN A 187 -23.13 -12.04 -7.42
N GLN A 188 -22.32 -11.96 -6.36
CA GLN A 188 -22.64 -11.16 -5.18
C GLN A 188 -22.73 -9.66 -5.50
N LYS A 189 -21.80 -9.14 -6.32
CA LYS A 189 -21.80 -7.74 -6.77
C LYS A 189 -23.03 -7.41 -7.63
N ALA A 190 -23.42 -8.32 -8.52
CA ALA A 190 -24.64 -8.19 -9.33
C ALA A 190 -25.91 -8.16 -8.46
N LEU A 191 -26.02 -9.08 -7.50
CA LEU A 191 -27.14 -9.14 -6.55
C LEU A 191 -27.23 -7.87 -5.68
N ALA A 192 -26.09 -7.38 -5.18
CA ALA A 192 -26.04 -6.16 -4.39
C ALA A 192 -26.49 -4.93 -5.20
N THR A 193 -26.16 -4.89 -6.50
CA THR A 193 -26.58 -3.82 -7.42
C THR A 193 -28.09 -3.85 -7.66
N GLN A 194 -28.67 -5.03 -7.92
CA GLN A 194 -30.11 -5.21 -8.09
C GLN A 194 -30.88 -4.79 -6.83
N ARG A 195 -30.43 -5.21 -5.64
CA ARG A 195 -31.08 -4.83 -4.37
C ARG A 195 -31.14 -3.31 -4.19
N LYS A 196 -30.03 -2.60 -4.46
CA LYS A 196 -29.99 -1.13 -4.38
C LYS A 196 -30.95 -0.44 -5.34
N GLN A 197 -31.19 -1.03 -6.52
CA GLN A 197 -32.14 -0.48 -7.50
C GLN A 197 -33.58 -0.67 -7.04
N VAL A 198 -33.95 -1.85 -6.53
CA VAL A 198 -35.32 -2.13 -6.03
C VAL A 198 -35.71 -1.18 -4.89
N PHE A 199 -34.80 -0.93 -3.94
CA PHE A 199 -35.04 -0.01 -2.81
C PHE A 199 -35.22 1.47 -3.24
N LYS A 200 -34.64 1.90 -4.37
CA LYS A 200 -34.80 3.27 -4.87
C LYS A 200 -36.19 3.57 -5.45
N TYR A 201 -36.98 2.54 -5.76
CA TYR A 201 -38.32 2.69 -6.36
C TYR A 201 -39.47 2.30 -5.43
N THR A 202 -39.17 2.00 -4.16
CA THR A 202 -40.15 1.58 -3.14
C THR A 202 -40.27 2.54 -1.96
N THR A 203 -39.73 3.76 -2.08
CA THR A 203 -39.87 4.87 -1.10
C THR A 203 -40.44 6.08 -1.81
#